data_AF-D8Q817-F1
#
_entry.id   AF-D8Q817-F1
#
_cell.length_a   1.000
_cell.length_b   1.000
_cell.length_c   1.000
_cell.angle_alpha   90.00
_cell.angle_beta   90.00
_cell.angle_gamma   90.00
#
_symmetry.space_group_name_H-M   'P 1'
#
loop_
_entity.id
_entity.type
_entity.pdbx_description
1 polymer ?
#
loop_
_entity_poly.entity_id
_entity_poly.type
_entity_poly.pdbx_seq_one_letter_code
_entity_poly.pdbx_strand_id
1 'polypeptide(L)'
;MPLPKEGKPFLKMMEDAVREANSKKQAELLVPISQLKVWEQAFQSLNTKDIPAQADWHTFALRMREATGGLELFSAVFLLSQEASTQAALRVLCKGFETIWPSAWAWIQFLDPLSGPLDLQPNDHFLLSCTVPGALVAALLLAFKDGSRQTLATLGGEPLEKMLALWYHDYGIDASNAALVEIERGDDLGVHLRNQGSQHILARYLLQRDSPYHERTVEVLHRLCGGRPGRIRRRLLLNLERGLRSRHSIDNGEFSRTYTEALVRLYDVPAETYYIPPPSKRTVRRITGHLLRLSQVPDTTIRAVSMCTVLLCFCKREGGERIVRLALPNGLLVGLRNIVSHLPLLPPSKVNNCPKIGETFLTIITTAIRLRRVTREMVRETDILLASAKVSESNILPMRWAQFLEAKKMHTSAWKAFRKRLNTVRRCRHLECTEQAPSVRSCVCREVYYCSKDCQRKHWRQHRMECPGERMRELTLEDRIYLEEVTRCHASNNYTHLTQKIGRPEIMAKIKKGCDFKMHVLYDEGTPNVKFKVNTVNGGAGGDAGRVMLYLVGHLKYGEVEYTLKLDPEPLEGFVPAVARQLIHRLRPRA
;
A
#
# COMPACT_ATOMS: atom_id res chain seq x y z
N MET A 1 31.97 14.31 -2.08
CA MET A 1 33.11 15.24 -1.89
C MET A 1 34.25 14.52 -1.16
N PRO A 2 35.50 14.98 -1.24
CA PRO A 2 36.60 14.35 -0.52
C PRO A 2 36.56 14.71 0.98
N LEU A 3 36.52 13.70 1.85
CA LEU A 3 36.71 13.86 3.30
C LEU A 3 37.95 14.73 3.61
N PRO A 4 37.94 15.48 4.73
CA PRO A 4 39.12 16.21 5.19
C PRO A 4 40.35 15.30 5.18
N LYS A 5 41.48 15.81 4.67
CA LYS A 5 42.72 15.01 4.54
C LYS A 5 43.12 14.34 5.86
N GLU A 6 42.84 15.02 6.98
CA GLU A 6 43.16 14.58 8.34
C GLU A 6 42.21 13.48 8.88
N GLY A 7 40.97 13.41 8.39
CA GLY A 7 39.98 12.42 8.85
C GLY A 7 40.09 11.05 8.16
N LYS A 8 40.67 10.99 6.95
CA LYS A 8 40.80 9.75 6.18
C LYS A 8 41.60 8.65 6.89
N PRO A 9 42.75 8.94 7.54
CA PRO A 9 43.48 7.93 8.31
C PRO A 9 42.64 7.34 9.44
N PHE A 10 41.91 8.18 10.18
CA PHE A 10 41.06 7.73 11.29
C PHE A 10 39.90 6.85 10.81
N LEU A 11 39.19 7.27 9.74
CA LEU A 11 38.12 6.45 9.16
C LEU A 11 38.64 5.10 8.69
N LYS A 12 39.80 5.06 8.02
CA LYS A 12 40.41 3.82 7.57
C LYS A 12 40.77 2.89 8.74
N MET A 13 41.37 3.45 9.81
CA MET A 13 41.64 2.68 11.03
C MET A 13 40.36 2.08 11.62
N MET A 14 39.27 2.84 11.65
CA MET A 14 37.95 2.35 12.08
C MET A 14 37.40 1.24 11.19
N GLU A 15 37.47 1.41 9.86
CA GLU A 15 37.03 0.39 8.89
C GLU A 15 37.80 -0.91 9.04
N ASP A 16 39.13 -0.82 9.14
CA ASP A 16 40.02 -1.96 9.34
C ASP A 16 39.68 -2.69 10.65
N ALA A 17 39.46 -1.95 11.74
CA ALA A 17 39.08 -2.53 13.02
C ALA A 17 37.68 -3.19 13.00
N VAL A 18 36.68 -2.54 12.40
CA VAL A 18 35.29 -3.03 12.35
C VAL A 18 35.16 -4.29 11.48
N ARG A 19 35.90 -4.36 10.37
CA ARG A 19 35.84 -5.47 9.41
C ARG A 19 36.75 -6.65 9.75
N GLU A 20 37.67 -6.49 10.69
CA GLU A 20 38.58 -7.56 11.11
C GLU A 20 37.81 -8.72 11.76
N ALA A 21 37.89 -9.90 11.14
CA ALA A 21 37.20 -11.10 11.59
C ALA A 21 37.93 -11.80 12.74
N ASN A 22 39.25 -11.67 12.84
CA ASN A 22 40.03 -12.25 13.92
C ASN A 22 39.90 -11.40 15.18
N SER A 23 39.30 -11.96 16.24
CA SER A 23 39.02 -11.24 17.49
C SER A 23 40.26 -10.66 18.18
N LYS A 24 41.41 -11.35 18.12
CA LYS A 24 42.68 -10.88 18.72
C LYS A 24 43.21 -9.68 17.94
N LYS A 25 43.29 -9.81 16.62
CA LYS A 25 43.76 -8.72 15.74
C LYS A 25 42.81 -7.52 15.78
N GLN A 26 41.51 -7.75 15.85
CA GLN A 26 40.52 -6.70 16.04
C GLN A 26 40.74 -5.96 17.37
N ALA A 27 41.00 -6.69 18.46
CA ALA A 27 41.31 -6.06 19.74
C ALA A 27 42.55 -5.16 19.64
N GLU A 28 43.63 -5.63 19.00
CA GLU A 28 44.86 -4.86 18.76
C GLU A 28 44.57 -3.58 17.95
N LEU A 29 43.75 -3.66 16.90
CA LEU A 29 43.33 -2.50 16.09
C LEU A 29 42.43 -1.53 16.86
N LEU A 30 41.62 -2.03 17.80
CA LEU A 30 40.73 -1.22 18.63
C LEU A 30 41.45 -0.49 19.78
N VAL A 31 42.60 -0.98 20.26
CA VAL A 31 43.37 -0.32 21.35
C VAL A 31 43.66 1.16 21.07
N PRO A 32 44.29 1.56 19.95
CA PRO A 32 44.58 2.98 19.71
C PRO A 32 43.29 3.81 19.59
N ILE A 33 42.25 3.26 18.96
CA ILE A 33 40.97 3.91 18.74
C ILE A 33 40.20 4.10 20.06
N SER A 34 40.41 3.24 21.05
CA SER A 34 39.73 3.35 22.34
C SER A 34 40.16 4.58 23.17
N GLN A 35 41.24 5.26 22.78
CA GLN A 35 41.77 6.42 23.49
C GLN A 35 40.99 7.69 23.16
N LEU A 36 40.54 8.40 24.21
CA LEU A 36 39.76 9.65 24.10
C LEU A 36 40.42 10.69 23.18
N LYS A 37 41.73 10.90 23.36
CA LYS A 37 42.51 11.89 22.61
C LYS A 37 42.50 11.65 21.10
N VAL A 38 42.40 10.40 20.67
CA VAL A 38 42.35 10.06 19.24
C VAL A 38 41.03 10.53 18.62
N TRP A 39 39.92 10.40 19.34
CA TRP A 39 38.63 10.94 18.92
C TRP A 39 38.64 12.47 18.91
N GLU A 40 39.13 13.11 19.98
CA GLU A 40 39.23 14.57 20.06
C GLU A 40 40.07 15.15 18.92
N GLN A 41 41.19 14.52 18.59
CA GLN A 41 42.05 14.91 17.48
C GLN A 41 41.37 14.70 16.12
N ALA A 42 40.73 13.55 15.91
CA ALA A 42 40.03 13.25 14.65
C ALA A 42 38.85 14.18 14.39
N PHE A 43 38.23 14.72 15.45
CA PHE A 43 37.07 15.60 15.40
C PHE A 43 37.37 17.02 15.90
N GLN A 44 38.62 17.49 15.77
CA GLN A 44 39.01 18.83 16.22
C GLN A 44 38.17 19.95 15.62
N SER A 45 37.67 19.77 14.38
CA SER A 45 36.80 20.75 13.70
C SER A 45 35.41 20.88 14.30
N LEU A 46 35.04 19.98 15.22
CA LEU A 46 33.77 20.05 15.98
C LEU A 46 33.95 20.68 17.36
N ASN A 47 35.11 21.25 17.68
CA ASN A 47 35.30 21.93 18.96
C ASN A 47 34.29 23.08 19.13
N THR A 48 33.55 23.08 20.24
CA THR A 48 32.49 24.07 20.49
C THR A 48 33.02 25.48 20.71
N LYS A 49 34.30 25.62 21.06
CA LYS A 49 34.97 26.92 21.17
C LYS A 49 35.14 27.63 19.81
N ASP A 50 35.07 26.87 18.71
CA ASP A 50 35.22 27.39 17.36
C ASP A 50 33.88 27.77 16.72
N ILE A 51 32.75 27.62 17.44
CA ILE A 51 31.44 28.09 16.98
C ILE A 51 31.47 29.63 16.94
N PRO A 52 31.31 30.27 15.76
CA PRO A 52 31.42 31.71 15.64
C PRO A 52 30.36 32.44 16.46
N ALA A 53 30.79 33.44 17.23
CA ALA A 53 29.89 34.54 17.60
C ALA A 53 29.53 35.28 16.31
N GLN A 54 28.25 35.64 16.12
CA GLN A 54 27.60 36.03 14.84
C GLN A 54 28.22 37.19 14.01
N ALA A 55 29.41 37.71 14.33
CA ALA A 55 29.94 38.97 13.81
C ALA A 55 30.84 38.89 12.55
N ASP A 56 31.38 37.73 12.15
CA ASP A 56 32.27 37.62 10.97
C ASP A 56 31.85 36.51 10.00
N TRP A 57 31.32 36.92 8.84
CA TRP A 57 30.79 36.03 7.80
C TRP A 57 31.88 35.21 7.09
N HIS A 58 33.08 35.76 6.91
CA HIS A 58 34.14 35.04 6.20
C HIS A 58 34.72 33.93 7.09
N THR A 59 34.99 34.25 8.36
CA THR A 59 35.40 33.23 9.34
C THR A 59 34.30 32.19 9.52
N PHE A 60 33.03 32.61 9.52
CA PHE A 60 31.88 31.71 9.58
C PHE A 60 31.87 30.70 8.42
N ALA A 61 32.03 31.15 7.16
CA ALA A 61 31.97 30.26 6.00
C ALA A 61 33.09 29.21 6.00
N LEU A 62 34.32 29.59 6.37
CA LEU A 62 35.44 28.65 6.47
C LEU A 62 35.21 27.61 7.58
N ARG A 63 34.84 28.08 8.78
CA ARG A 63 34.57 27.20 9.94
C ARG A 63 33.40 26.27 9.70
N MET A 64 32.35 26.76 9.03
CA MET A 64 31.20 25.93 8.66
C MET A 64 31.61 24.77 7.76
N ARG A 65 32.49 24.98 6.77
CA ARG A 65 32.99 23.89 5.92
C ARG A 65 33.82 22.88 6.69
N GLU A 66 34.67 23.33 7.61
CA GLU A 66 35.46 22.45 8.48
C GLU A 66 34.57 21.62 9.42
N ALA A 67 33.59 22.25 10.07
CA ALA A 67 32.62 21.59 10.92
C ALA A 67 31.76 20.60 10.12
N THR A 68 31.35 20.96 8.91
CA THR A 68 30.60 20.07 8.02
C THR A 68 31.43 18.86 7.62
N GLY A 69 32.71 19.04 7.28
CA GLY A 69 33.62 17.91 7.06
C GLY A 69 33.80 17.02 8.29
N GLY A 70 33.78 17.61 9.50
CA GLY A 70 33.77 16.88 10.76
C GLY A 70 32.48 16.05 10.97
N LEU A 71 31.31 16.63 10.66
CA LEU A 71 30.02 15.92 10.73
C LEU A 71 29.89 14.84 9.65
N GLU A 72 30.51 15.00 8.48
CA GLU A 72 30.59 13.95 7.45
C GLU A 72 31.42 12.77 7.95
N LEU A 73 32.61 13.05 8.51
CA LEU A 73 33.45 12.03 9.14
C LEU A 73 32.69 11.31 10.27
N PHE A 74 31.95 12.07 11.08
CA PHE A 74 31.15 11.54 12.18
C PHE A 74 30.12 10.55 11.64
N SER A 75 29.36 10.97 10.63
CA SER A 75 28.35 10.14 9.97
C SER A 75 28.97 8.85 9.41
N ALA A 76 30.09 8.98 8.69
CA ALA A 76 30.78 7.85 8.07
C ALA A 76 31.26 6.82 9.11
N VAL A 77 31.91 7.28 10.18
CA VAL A 77 32.42 6.41 11.26
C VAL A 77 31.27 5.66 11.94
N PHE A 78 30.17 6.34 12.26
CA PHE A 78 29.07 5.70 12.98
C PHE A 78 28.15 4.85 12.10
N LEU A 79 28.14 5.05 10.78
CA LEU A 79 27.51 4.11 9.85
C LEU A 79 28.21 2.74 9.82
N LEU A 80 29.51 2.67 10.16
CA LEU A 80 30.23 1.40 10.34
C LEU A 80 29.62 0.54 11.46
N SER A 81 28.86 1.15 12.37
CA SER A 81 28.09 0.40 13.36
C SER A 81 27.19 -0.64 12.70
N GLN A 82 26.68 -0.44 11.48
CA GLN A 82 25.88 -1.46 10.78
C GLN A 82 26.69 -2.72 10.46
N GLU A 83 27.95 -2.56 10.09
CA GLU A 83 28.88 -3.63 9.72
C GLU A 83 29.51 -4.32 10.93
N ALA A 84 29.58 -3.64 12.08
CA ALA A 84 30.17 -4.19 13.29
C ALA A 84 29.48 -5.49 13.73
N SER A 85 30.21 -6.59 13.64
CA SER A 85 29.75 -7.93 14.00
C SER A 85 30.08 -8.30 15.46
N THR A 86 30.99 -7.56 16.10
CA THR A 86 31.46 -7.85 17.46
C THR A 86 31.03 -6.78 18.47
N GLN A 87 30.78 -7.22 19.70
CA GLN A 87 30.42 -6.32 20.80
C GLN A 87 31.57 -5.38 21.19
N ALA A 88 32.82 -5.79 20.96
CA ALA A 88 33.99 -4.96 21.25
C ALA A 88 34.05 -3.71 20.35
N ALA A 89 33.85 -3.89 19.04
CA ALA A 89 33.81 -2.79 18.09
C ALA A 89 32.64 -1.82 18.38
N LEU A 90 31.47 -2.37 18.72
CA LEU A 90 30.31 -1.55 19.11
C LEU A 90 30.58 -0.72 20.37
N ARG A 91 31.21 -1.30 21.40
CA ARG A 91 31.56 -0.56 22.62
C ARG A 91 32.52 0.59 22.36
N VAL A 92 33.52 0.39 21.49
CA VAL A 92 34.46 1.45 21.11
C VAL A 92 33.75 2.56 20.33
N LEU A 93 32.86 2.20 19.40
CA LEU A 93 31.99 3.17 18.71
C LEU A 93 31.12 3.95 19.71
N CYS A 94 30.43 3.28 20.63
CA CYS A 94 29.60 3.95 21.64
C CYS A 94 30.42 4.89 22.51
N LYS A 95 31.64 4.49 22.92
CA LYS A 95 32.50 5.36 23.72
C LYS A 95 32.97 6.59 22.95
N GLY A 96 33.35 6.42 21.69
CA GLY A 96 33.68 7.52 20.78
C GLY A 96 32.48 8.46 20.57
N PHE A 97 31.29 7.90 20.40
CA PHE A 97 30.05 8.64 20.27
C PHE A 97 29.76 9.49 21.52
N GLU A 98 29.81 8.91 22.71
CA GLU A 98 29.60 9.65 23.97
C GLU A 98 30.56 10.84 24.12
N THR A 99 31.78 10.68 23.61
CA THR A 99 32.82 11.70 23.65
C THR A 99 32.51 12.86 22.70
N ILE A 100 32.13 12.56 21.46
CA ILE A 100 32.01 13.56 20.39
C ILE A 100 30.59 14.11 20.25
N TRP A 101 29.57 13.36 20.70
CA TRP A 101 28.16 13.73 20.51
C TRP A 101 27.80 15.10 21.07
N PRO A 102 28.22 15.52 22.29
CA PRO A 102 27.90 16.87 22.78
C PRO A 102 28.37 17.99 21.85
N SER A 103 29.61 17.84 21.33
CA SER A 103 30.22 18.78 20.39
C SER A 103 29.53 18.75 19.03
N ALA A 104 29.30 17.56 18.48
CA ALA A 104 28.58 17.38 17.22
C ALA A 104 27.15 17.94 17.29
N TRP A 105 26.44 17.72 18.39
CA TRP A 105 25.09 18.21 18.61
C TRP A 105 25.03 19.74 18.69
N ALA A 106 25.98 20.38 19.38
CA ALA A 106 26.08 21.84 19.41
C ALA A 106 26.25 22.44 18.00
N TRP A 107 27.10 21.82 17.17
CA TRP A 107 27.24 22.22 15.77
C TRP A 107 25.99 21.95 14.94
N ILE A 108 25.29 20.83 15.15
CA ILE A 108 24.01 20.54 14.48
C ILE A 108 22.94 21.59 14.83
N GLN A 109 22.86 22.01 16.09
CA GLN A 109 21.95 23.07 16.51
C GLN A 109 22.31 24.41 15.90
N PHE A 110 23.60 24.74 15.84
CA PHE A 110 24.10 25.96 15.21
C PHE A 110 23.85 26.00 13.70
N LEU A 111 24.10 24.88 13.01
CA LEU A 111 23.95 24.72 11.57
C LEU A 111 22.53 24.33 11.15
N ASP A 112 21.55 24.43 12.05
CA ASP A 112 20.19 23.96 11.79
C ASP A 112 19.58 24.68 10.57
N PRO A 113 19.35 23.97 9.46
CA PRO A 113 18.81 24.58 8.25
C PRO A 113 17.34 25.01 8.41
N LEU A 114 16.69 24.70 9.54
CA LEU A 114 15.34 25.15 9.86
C LEU A 114 15.30 26.45 10.68
N SER A 115 16.43 26.94 11.20
CA SER A 115 16.49 28.11 12.08
C SER A 115 16.36 29.46 11.36
N GLY A 116 16.19 29.46 10.02
CA GLY A 116 16.03 30.66 9.19
C GLY A 116 17.02 30.70 8.03
N PRO A 117 16.93 31.70 7.14
CA PRO A 117 17.86 31.85 6.02
C PRO A 117 19.26 32.16 6.56
N LEU A 118 20.16 31.18 6.50
CA LEU A 118 21.59 31.46 6.49
C LEU A 118 21.92 32.02 5.09
N ASP A 119 22.69 33.10 4.99
CA ASP A 119 23.11 33.70 3.71
C ASP A 119 24.18 32.85 3.00
N LEU A 120 23.91 31.55 2.88
CA LEU A 120 24.84 30.56 2.38
C LEU A 120 24.78 30.48 0.86
N GLN A 121 25.94 30.19 0.28
CA GLN A 121 26.00 29.78 -1.11
C GLN A 121 25.20 28.48 -1.30
N PRO A 122 24.53 28.27 -2.44
CA PRO A 122 23.74 27.08 -2.71
C PRO A 122 24.47 25.75 -2.44
N ASN A 123 25.76 25.67 -2.78
CA ASN A 123 26.59 24.48 -2.51
C ASN A 123 26.73 24.19 -1.01
N ASP A 124 26.99 25.23 -0.21
CA ASP A 124 27.17 25.11 1.23
C ASP A 124 25.84 24.72 1.91
N HIS A 125 24.74 25.33 1.45
CA HIS A 125 23.40 24.98 1.92
C HIS A 125 23.03 23.52 1.56
N PHE A 126 23.34 23.08 0.33
CA PHE A 126 23.15 21.69 -0.08
C PHE A 126 23.97 20.73 0.78
N LEU A 127 25.24 21.06 1.05
CA LEU A 127 26.12 20.26 1.88
C LEU A 127 25.55 20.06 3.30
N LEU A 128 25.15 21.15 3.96
CA LEU A 128 24.50 21.07 5.28
C LEU A 128 23.23 20.23 5.25
N SER A 129 22.42 20.38 4.20
CA SER A 129 21.18 19.61 4.01
C SER A 129 21.40 18.10 3.87
N CYS A 130 22.62 17.66 3.55
CA CYS A 130 23.01 16.26 3.45
C CYS A 130 23.68 15.77 4.73
N THR A 131 24.60 16.55 5.26
CA THR A 131 25.47 16.14 6.36
C THR A 131 24.76 16.11 7.70
N VAL A 132 23.96 17.14 8.03
CA VAL A 132 23.27 17.20 9.33
C VAL A 132 22.29 16.02 9.51
N PRO A 133 21.42 15.69 8.53
CA PRO A 133 20.60 14.48 8.62
C PRO A 133 21.43 13.20 8.70
N GLY A 134 22.53 13.11 7.93
CA GLY A 134 23.43 11.96 7.97
C GLY A 134 23.98 11.70 9.37
N ALA A 135 24.39 12.76 10.07
CA ALA A 135 24.93 12.67 11.43
C ALA A 135 23.85 12.22 12.43
N LEU A 136 22.66 12.79 12.34
CA LEU A 136 21.52 12.41 13.19
C LEU A 136 21.09 10.95 12.95
N VAL A 137 21.08 10.53 11.69
CA VAL A 137 20.78 9.17 11.27
C VAL A 137 21.81 8.20 11.86
N ALA A 138 23.10 8.50 11.71
CA ALA A 138 24.18 7.66 12.23
C ALA A 138 24.13 7.55 13.77
N ALA A 139 23.87 8.67 14.46
CA ALA A 139 23.67 8.71 15.92
C ALA A 139 22.52 7.80 16.37
N LEU A 140 21.34 7.94 15.75
CA LEU A 140 20.17 7.12 16.06
C LEU A 140 20.43 5.64 15.83
N LEU A 141 21.05 5.27 14.69
CA LEU A 141 21.38 3.88 14.38
C LEU A 141 22.29 3.25 15.44
N LEU A 142 23.33 3.96 15.87
CA LEU A 142 24.22 3.49 16.91
C LEU A 142 23.46 3.26 18.21
N ALA A 143 22.63 4.22 18.63
CA ALA A 143 21.84 4.09 19.86
C ALA A 143 20.89 2.89 19.83
N PHE A 144 20.23 2.64 18.68
CA PHE A 144 19.39 1.46 18.52
C PHE A 144 20.18 0.15 18.56
N LYS A 145 21.40 0.13 18.00
CA LYS A 145 22.22 -1.07 17.95
C LYS A 145 22.86 -1.40 19.30
N ASP A 146 23.27 -0.39 20.05
CA ASP A 146 23.85 -0.55 21.39
C ASP A 146 22.81 -0.96 22.43
N GLY A 147 21.59 -0.44 22.32
CA GLY A 147 20.51 -0.71 23.28
C GLY A 147 20.72 -0.03 24.65
N SER A 148 21.75 0.82 24.81
CA SER A 148 21.93 1.61 26.03
C SER A 148 20.76 2.56 26.24
N ARG A 149 20.10 2.40 27.40
CA ARG A 149 19.00 3.29 27.81
C ARG A 149 19.44 4.76 27.89
N GLN A 150 20.71 5.01 28.24
CA GLN A 150 21.24 6.37 28.36
C GLN A 150 21.38 7.02 26.99
N THR A 151 21.98 6.33 26.02
CA THR A 151 22.10 6.82 24.63
C THR A 151 20.73 7.04 24.02
N LEU A 152 19.80 6.11 24.26
CA LEU A 152 18.42 6.23 23.78
C LEU A 152 17.69 7.43 24.41
N ALA A 153 17.87 7.68 25.72
CA ALA A 153 17.26 8.83 26.38
C ALA A 153 17.74 10.15 25.78
N THR A 154 19.05 10.27 25.51
CA THR A 154 19.64 11.48 24.90
C THR A 154 19.08 11.77 23.51
N LEU A 155 18.82 10.73 22.70
CA LEU A 155 18.32 10.91 21.33
C LEU A 155 16.80 11.01 21.22
N GLY A 156 16.05 10.60 22.26
CA GLY A 156 14.58 10.58 22.23
C GLY A 156 13.89 11.95 22.27
N GLY A 157 14.62 12.99 22.66
CA GLY A 157 14.13 14.36 22.73
C GLY A 157 14.39 15.14 21.44
N GLU A 158 15.00 16.32 21.60
CA GLU A 158 15.26 17.27 20.52
C GLU A 158 15.97 16.67 19.29
N PRO A 159 16.96 15.75 19.39
CA PRO A 159 17.62 15.17 18.22
C PRO A 159 16.66 14.40 17.30
N LEU A 160 15.78 13.57 17.87
CA LEU A 160 14.74 12.88 17.11
C LEU A 160 13.79 13.87 16.44
N GLU A 161 13.35 14.89 17.17
CA GLU A 161 12.45 15.92 16.63
C GLU A 161 13.08 16.66 15.46
N LYS A 162 14.36 17.03 15.62
CA LYS A 162 15.14 17.69 14.59
C LYS A 162 15.28 16.81 13.35
N MET A 163 15.65 15.55 13.52
CA MET A 163 15.76 14.60 12.40
C MET A 163 14.42 14.46 11.65
N LEU A 164 13.31 14.32 12.38
CA LEU A 164 11.97 14.24 11.79
C LEU A 164 11.58 15.54 11.07
N ALA A 165 11.88 16.70 11.65
CA ALA A 165 11.61 18.00 11.05
C ALA A 165 12.40 18.18 9.76
N LEU A 166 13.70 17.88 9.78
CA LEU A 166 14.60 17.93 8.62
C LEU A 166 14.09 17.02 7.50
N TRP A 167 13.72 15.78 7.84
CA TRP A 167 13.12 14.85 6.88
C TRP A 167 11.79 15.35 6.28
N TYR A 168 10.92 15.90 7.12
CA TYR A 168 9.59 16.36 6.74
C TYR A 168 9.65 17.60 5.84
N HIS A 169 10.49 18.58 6.16
CA HIS A 169 10.64 19.85 5.45
C HIS A 169 11.51 19.79 4.21
N ASP A 170 11.91 18.59 3.76
CA ASP A 170 12.82 18.44 2.63
C ASP A 170 14.16 19.13 2.81
N TYR A 171 14.64 19.11 4.05
CA TYR A 171 15.99 19.48 4.41
C TYR A 171 16.36 20.92 4.03
N GLY A 172 15.40 21.84 4.03
CA GLY A 172 15.65 23.25 3.71
C GLY A 172 15.91 23.50 2.21
N ILE A 173 15.84 22.49 1.34
CA ILE A 173 15.95 22.72 -0.11
C ILE A 173 14.73 23.51 -0.55
N ASP A 174 14.91 24.81 -0.68
CA ASP A 174 13.93 25.68 -1.24
C ASP A 174 13.75 25.34 -2.73
N ALA A 175 12.64 24.69 -3.07
CA ALA A 175 12.31 24.36 -4.46
C ALA A 175 12.15 25.61 -5.35
N SER A 176 12.07 26.81 -4.76
CA SER A 176 12.13 28.08 -5.48
C SER A 176 13.56 28.51 -5.86
N ASN A 177 14.58 27.96 -5.20
CA ASN A 177 15.98 28.24 -5.50
C ASN A 177 16.47 27.33 -6.65
N ALA A 178 16.56 27.89 -7.86
CA ALA A 178 16.94 27.16 -9.06
C ALA A 178 18.34 26.52 -8.99
N ALA A 179 19.30 27.16 -8.34
CA ALA A 179 20.66 26.65 -8.20
C ALA A 179 20.72 25.40 -7.32
N LEU A 180 19.98 25.39 -6.20
CA LEU A 180 19.86 24.20 -5.35
C LEU A 180 19.21 23.04 -6.09
N VAL A 181 18.16 23.31 -6.89
CA VAL A 181 17.50 22.30 -7.71
C VAL A 181 18.44 21.74 -8.79
N GLU A 182 19.34 22.56 -9.35
CA GLU A 182 20.34 22.11 -10.31
C GLU A 182 21.43 21.24 -9.66
N ILE A 183 21.92 21.63 -8.49
CA ILE A 183 22.87 20.82 -7.70
C ILE A 183 22.23 19.48 -7.33
N GLU A 184 20.97 19.47 -6.88
CA GLU A 184 20.22 18.24 -6.55
C GLU A 184 20.11 17.30 -7.76
N ARG A 185 19.96 17.85 -8.97
CA ARG A 185 19.93 17.05 -10.22
C ARG A 185 21.31 16.51 -10.61
N GLY A 186 22.37 17.23 -10.24
CA GLY A 186 23.77 16.85 -10.51
C GLY A 186 24.32 15.83 -9.52
N ASP A 187 23.90 15.88 -8.26
CA ASP A 187 24.34 14.99 -7.16
C ASP A 187 23.23 14.07 -6.67
N ASP A 188 22.70 13.27 -7.59
CA ASP A 188 21.65 12.28 -7.31
C ASP A 188 22.12 11.24 -6.26
N LEU A 189 23.43 11.02 -6.08
CA LEU A 189 23.99 10.03 -5.14
C LEU A 189 23.91 10.55 -3.72
N GLY A 190 24.36 11.78 -3.46
CA GLY A 190 24.24 12.41 -2.15
C GLY A 190 22.78 12.50 -1.71
N VAL A 191 21.90 12.91 -2.62
CA VAL A 191 20.44 12.97 -2.38
C VAL A 191 19.86 11.58 -2.09
N HIS A 192 20.29 10.56 -2.84
CA HIS A 192 19.89 9.18 -2.61
C HIS A 192 20.30 8.69 -1.22
N LEU A 193 21.59 8.77 -0.87
CA LEU A 193 22.14 8.30 0.40
C LEU A 193 21.46 8.98 1.60
N ARG A 194 21.23 10.30 1.50
CA ARG A 194 20.48 11.06 2.52
C ARG A 194 19.06 10.51 2.72
N ASN A 195 18.32 10.39 1.62
CA ASN A 195 16.94 9.90 1.65
C ASN A 195 16.87 8.45 2.14
N GLN A 196 17.86 7.65 1.76
CA GLN A 196 18.01 6.25 2.13
C GLN A 196 18.19 6.11 3.64
N GLY A 197 19.18 6.79 4.23
CA GLY A 197 19.44 6.73 5.67
C GLY A 197 18.23 7.16 6.50
N SER A 198 17.64 8.32 6.16
CA SER A 198 16.51 8.87 6.92
C SER A 198 15.26 8.01 6.84
N GLN A 199 14.88 7.55 5.64
CA GLN A 199 13.69 6.69 5.49
C GLN A 199 13.92 5.29 6.04
N HIS A 200 15.13 4.76 5.94
CA HIS A 200 15.46 3.48 6.56
C HIS A 200 15.25 3.54 8.07
N ILE A 201 15.73 4.60 8.73
CA ILE A 201 15.52 4.78 10.17
C ILE A 201 14.04 4.93 10.50
N LEU A 202 13.31 5.74 9.74
CA LEU A 202 11.89 5.92 9.94
C LEU A 202 11.15 4.57 9.88
N ALA A 203 11.39 3.79 8.83
CA ALA A 203 10.73 2.52 8.62
C ALA A 203 11.14 1.46 9.66
N ARG A 204 12.44 1.34 9.91
CA ARG A 204 13.02 0.24 10.68
C ARG A 204 13.02 0.47 12.18
N TYR A 205 13.13 1.71 12.63
CA TYR A 205 13.33 1.96 14.05
C TYR A 205 12.30 2.88 14.67
N LEU A 206 11.59 3.70 13.90
CA LEU A 206 10.69 4.70 14.48
C LEU A 206 9.21 4.38 14.26
N LEU A 207 8.85 3.81 13.11
CA LEU A 207 7.47 3.45 12.80
C LEU A 207 7.12 1.99 13.16
N GLN A 208 8.09 1.23 13.69
CA GLN A 208 7.80 -0.09 14.28
C GLN A 208 7.06 0.09 15.61
N ARG A 209 6.01 -0.72 15.84
CA ARG A 209 5.13 -0.59 17.01
C ARG A 209 5.84 -0.88 18.34
N ASP A 210 6.87 -1.72 18.29
CA ASP A 210 7.73 -2.10 19.41
C ASP A 210 8.89 -1.13 19.63
N SER A 211 9.03 -0.10 18.79
CA SER A 211 10.03 0.95 19.02
C SER A 211 9.73 1.75 20.27
N PRO A 212 10.74 2.03 21.13
CA PRO A 212 10.58 2.93 22.26
C PRO A 212 10.27 4.38 21.85
N TYR A 213 10.43 4.73 20.56
CA TYR A 213 10.12 6.06 20.03
C TYR A 213 8.87 6.10 19.17
N HIS A 214 8.10 5.01 19.08
CA HIS A 214 6.95 4.95 18.18
C HIS A 214 5.96 6.09 18.45
N GLU A 215 5.51 6.21 19.71
CA GLU A 215 4.55 7.22 20.13
C GLU A 215 5.09 8.63 19.91
N ARG A 216 6.33 8.90 20.34
CA ARG A 216 6.97 10.21 20.15
C ARG A 216 7.13 10.57 18.68
N THR A 217 7.49 9.61 17.84
CA THR A 217 7.62 9.82 16.39
C THR A 217 6.26 10.19 15.80
N VAL A 218 5.20 9.46 16.13
CA VAL A 218 3.84 9.77 15.65
C VAL A 218 3.38 11.16 16.12
N GLU A 219 3.65 11.52 17.38
CA GLU A 219 3.34 12.83 17.96
C GLU A 219 4.07 13.97 17.24
N VAL A 220 5.38 13.86 17.05
CA VAL A 220 6.20 14.86 16.35
C VAL A 220 5.73 15.03 14.92
N LEU A 221 5.50 13.92 14.22
CA LEU A 221 4.95 13.92 12.87
C LEU A 221 3.56 14.58 12.82
N HIS A 222 2.71 14.35 13.82
CA HIS A 222 1.42 15.05 13.97
C HIS A 222 1.61 16.58 14.07
N ARG A 223 2.54 17.03 14.92
CA ARG A 223 2.86 18.45 15.12
C ARG A 223 3.42 19.09 13.86
N LEU A 224 4.45 18.49 13.24
CA LEU A 224 5.09 18.97 12.01
C LEU A 224 4.09 19.10 10.84
N CYS A 225 3.11 18.20 10.77
CA CYS A 225 2.10 18.27 9.72
C CYS A 225 0.97 19.27 10.01
N GLY A 226 0.99 19.97 11.16
CA GLY A 226 -0.07 20.88 11.60
C GLY A 226 -1.41 20.18 11.77
N GLY A 227 -1.38 18.94 12.30
CA GLY A 227 -2.56 18.08 12.42
C GLY A 227 -3.12 17.59 11.08
N ARG A 228 -2.36 17.69 9.98
CA ARG A 228 -2.77 17.26 8.63
C ARG A 228 -1.94 16.05 8.15
N PRO A 229 -2.20 14.84 8.65
CA PRO A 229 -1.45 13.61 8.35
C PRO A 229 -1.32 13.28 6.87
N GLY A 230 -2.27 13.74 6.05
CA GLY A 230 -2.17 13.65 4.59
C GLY A 230 -0.93 14.30 4.00
N ARG A 231 -0.29 15.26 4.69
CA ARG A 231 0.98 15.88 4.29
C ARG A 231 2.16 14.90 4.39
N ILE A 232 2.24 14.10 5.44
CA ILE A 232 3.31 13.09 5.61
C ILE A 232 3.23 12.04 4.52
N ARG A 233 2.02 11.54 4.25
CA ARG A 233 1.83 10.62 3.13
C ARG A 233 2.29 11.25 1.81
N ARG A 234 1.90 12.50 1.53
CA ARG A 234 2.34 13.18 0.30
C ARG A 234 3.86 13.27 0.24
N ARG A 235 4.51 13.56 1.37
CA ARG A 235 5.97 13.60 1.50
C ARG A 235 6.63 12.26 1.17
N LEU A 236 6.18 11.17 1.80
CA LEU A 236 6.69 9.83 1.52
C LEU A 236 6.47 9.41 0.06
N LEU A 237 5.32 9.75 -0.52
CA LEU A 237 5.03 9.47 -1.93
C LEU A 237 5.93 10.28 -2.88
N LEU A 238 6.26 11.53 -2.55
CA LEU A 238 7.22 12.33 -3.32
C LEU A 238 8.62 11.71 -3.27
N ASN A 239 9.05 11.25 -2.09
CA ASN A 239 10.34 10.57 -1.96
C ASN A 239 10.39 9.25 -2.74
N LEU A 240 9.32 8.46 -2.70
CA LEU A 240 9.17 7.26 -3.52
C LEU A 240 9.34 7.58 -5.02
N GLU A 241 8.72 8.67 -5.49
CA GLU A 241 8.82 9.10 -6.88
C GLU A 241 10.22 9.59 -7.26
N ARG A 242 10.92 10.25 -6.33
CA ARG A 242 12.35 10.60 -6.51
C ARG A 242 13.19 9.35 -6.66
N GLY A 243 13.03 8.37 -5.77
CA GLY A 243 13.72 7.08 -5.87
C GLY A 243 13.43 6.34 -7.18
N LEU A 244 12.20 6.44 -7.71
CA LEU A 244 11.84 5.87 -9.02
C LEU A 244 12.48 6.58 -10.21
N ARG A 245 12.88 7.84 -10.06
CA ARG A 245 13.49 8.68 -11.10
C ARG A 245 15.01 8.81 -10.96
N SER A 246 15.57 8.34 -9.85
CA SER A 246 17.00 8.35 -9.60
C SER A 246 17.71 7.59 -10.72
N ARG A 247 18.76 8.23 -11.26
CA ARG A 247 19.69 7.67 -12.24
C ARG A 247 20.61 6.65 -11.59
N HIS A 248 20.77 6.70 -10.26
CA HIS A 248 21.50 5.68 -9.54
C HIS A 248 20.77 4.34 -9.57
N SER A 249 21.55 3.30 -9.87
CA SER A 249 21.08 1.92 -9.79
C SER A 249 20.90 1.51 -8.34
N ILE A 250 19.77 1.88 -7.75
CA ILE A 250 19.35 1.41 -6.44
C ILE A 250 18.94 -0.06 -6.58
N ASP A 251 19.53 -0.95 -5.77
CA ASP A 251 19.07 -2.33 -5.73
C ASP A 251 17.57 -2.39 -5.40
N ASN A 252 16.85 -3.33 -6.00
CA ASN A 252 15.41 -3.41 -5.86
C ASN A 252 14.97 -3.72 -4.42
N GLY A 253 15.74 -4.52 -3.67
CA GLY A 253 15.47 -4.82 -2.27
C GLY A 253 15.71 -3.61 -1.38
N GLU A 254 16.77 -2.86 -1.68
CA GLU A 254 17.05 -1.58 -1.03
C GLU A 254 15.98 -0.53 -1.31
N PHE A 255 15.58 -0.35 -2.57
CA PHE A 255 14.49 0.55 -2.95
C PHE A 255 13.21 0.27 -2.16
N SER A 256 12.83 -1.01 -2.04
CA SER A 256 11.64 -1.42 -1.30
C SER A 256 11.76 -1.08 0.19
N ARG A 257 12.89 -1.42 0.83
CA ARG A 257 13.14 -1.13 2.25
C ARG A 257 13.16 0.37 2.54
N THR A 258 13.77 1.15 1.67
CA THR A 258 13.88 2.61 1.84
C THR A 258 12.53 3.30 1.64
N TYR A 259 11.93 3.14 0.46
CA TYR A 259 10.82 4.01 0.07
C TYR A 259 9.44 3.41 0.32
N THR A 260 9.33 2.08 0.27
CA THR A 260 8.04 1.40 0.37
C THR A 260 7.72 1.06 1.81
N GLU A 261 8.69 0.57 2.59
CA GLU A 261 8.44 0.14 3.97
C GLU A 261 7.97 1.30 4.86
N ALA A 262 8.56 2.50 4.74
CA ALA A 262 8.10 3.67 5.50
C ALA A 262 6.63 4.00 5.24
N LEU A 263 6.18 3.91 3.98
CA LEU A 263 4.77 4.07 3.62
C LEU A 263 3.90 2.97 4.24
N VAL A 264 4.32 1.72 4.13
CA VAL A 264 3.58 0.56 4.70
C VAL A 264 3.39 0.74 6.20
N ARG A 265 4.47 1.03 6.93
CA ARG A 265 4.45 1.22 8.39
C ARG A 265 3.58 2.39 8.80
N LEU A 266 3.60 3.49 8.04
CA LEU A 266 2.70 4.62 8.29
C LEU A 266 1.22 4.21 8.21
N TYR A 267 0.86 3.31 7.28
CA TYR A 267 -0.51 2.79 7.16
C TYR A 267 -0.86 1.72 8.20
N ASP A 268 0.12 1.14 8.89
CA ASP A 268 -0.10 0.23 10.01
C ASP A 268 -0.25 0.95 11.36
N VAL A 269 -0.05 2.27 11.41
CA VAL A 269 -0.38 3.08 12.60
C VAL A 269 -1.90 3.00 12.84
N PRO A 270 -2.35 2.62 14.05
CA PRO A 270 -3.77 2.52 14.38
C PRO A 270 -4.52 3.82 14.06
N ALA A 271 -5.73 3.71 13.54
CA ALA A 271 -6.52 4.88 13.12
C ALA A 271 -6.95 5.74 14.32
N GLU A 272 -7.02 5.13 15.50
CA GLU A 272 -7.31 5.71 16.80
C GLU A 272 -6.19 6.65 17.25
N THR A 273 -4.94 6.27 16.98
CA THR A 273 -3.74 7.07 17.29
C THR A 273 -3.50 8.14 16.24
N TYR A 274 -3.68 7.80 14.95
CA TYR A 274 -3.30 8.68 13.85
C TYR A 274 -4.20 8.50 12.62
N TYR A 275 -5.20 9.39 12.47
CA TYR A 275 -6.12 9.33 11.34
C TYR A 275 -5.49 9.82 10.03
N ILE A 276 -5.05 8.90 9.16
CA ILE A 276 -4.58 9.25 7.81
C ILE A 276 -5.78 9.34 6.87
N PRO A 277 -6.11 10.51 6.28
CA PRO A 277 -7.27 10.62 5.40
C PRO A 277 -7.11 9.70 4.20
N PRO A 278 -8.19 9.22 3.57
CA PRO A 278 -8.15 8.41 2.36
C PRO A 278 -7.18 8.93 1.29
N PRO A 279 -6.51 8.05 0.50
CA PRO A 279 -5.74 8.49 -0.64
C PRO A 279 -6.68 9.12 -1.65
N SER A 280 -6.22 10.22 -2.25
CA SER A 280 -6.99 10.92 -3.27
C SER A 280 -7.07 10.06 -4.55
N LYS A 281 -8.07 10.34 -5.39
CA LYS A 281 -8.17 9.74 -6.72
C LYS A 281 -6.88 9.93 -7.53
N ARG A 282 -6.29 11.13 -7.50
CA ARG A 282 -5.02 11.46 -8.18
C ARG A 282 -3.88 10.59 -7.66
N THR A 283 -3.81 10.37 -6.35
CA THR A 283 -2.79 9.53 -5.72
C THR A 283 -2.87 8.09 -6.19
N VAL A 284 -4.06 7.46 -6.12
CA VAL A 284 -4.24 6.07 -6.57
C VAL A 284 -3.84 5.93 -8.05
N ARG A 285 -4.35 6.82 -8.91
CA ARG A 285 -4.01 6.86 -10.34
C ARG A 285 -2.51 6.96 -10.58
N ARG A 286 -1.83 7.83 -9.83
CA ARG A 286 -0.39 8.04 -9.96
C ARG A 286 0.39 6.78 -9.63
N ILE A 287 0.10 6.14 -8.49
CA ILE A 287 0.76 4.89 -8.07
C ILE A 287 0.48 3.76 -9.05
N THR A 288 -0.76 3.61 -9.53
CA THR A 288 -1.07 2.62 -10.57
C THR A 288 -0.34 2.91 -11.88
N GLY A 289 -0.18 4.17 -12.27
CA GLY A 289 0.63 4.56 -13.42
C GLY A 289 2.12 4.21 -13.26
N HIS A 290 2.68 4.35 -12.05
CA HIS A 290 4.04 3.87 -11.76
C HIS A 290 4.13 2.35 -11.85
N LEU A 291 3.18 1.63 -11.25
CA LEU A 291 3.08 0.16 -11.35
C LEU A 291 3.06 -0.31 -12.80
N LEU A 292 2.23 0.31 -13.65
CA LEU A 292 2.12 -0.05 -15.06
C LEU A 292 3.45 0.17 -15.80
N ARG A 293 4.08 1.34 -15.64
CA ARG A 293 5.36 1.63 -16.30
C ARG A 293 6.46 0.68 -15.85
N LEU A 294 6.59 0.45 -14.54
CA LEU A 294 7.64 -0.40 -13.97
C LEU A 294 7.43 -1.88 -14.28
N SER A 295 6.20 -2.31 -14.53
CA SER A 295 5.98 -3.72 -14.87
C SER A 295 6.27 -4.03 -16.33
N GLN A 296 6.46 -3.05 -17.20
CA GLN A 296 6.74 -3.28 -18.63
C GLN A 296 8.10 -3.94 -18.88
N VAL A 297 9.05 -3.80 -17.95
CA VAL A 297 10.40 -4.36 -18.07
C VAL A 297 10.63 -5.38 -16.94
N PRO A 298 11.19 -6.57 -17.23
CA PRO A 298 11.47 -7.59 -16.21
C PRO A 298 12.30 -7.08 -15.04
N ASP A 299 13.37 -6.33 -15.29
CA ASP A 299 14.31 -5.85 -14.27
C ASP A 299 13.68 -4.91 -13.23
N THR A 300 12.62 -4.19 -13.61
CA THR A 300 11.89 -3.27 -12.73
C THR A 300 10.66 -3.91 -12.08
N THR A 301 10.43 -5.21 -12.31
CA THR A 301 9.26 -5.92 -11.79
C THR A 301 9.19 -5.91 -10.26
N ILE A 302 10.31 -5.99 -9.55
CA ILE A 302 10.31 -5.91 -8.08
C ILE A 302 9.83 -4.53 -7.62
N ARG A 303 10.24 -3.45 -8.29
CA ARG A 303 9.73 -2.09 -7.99
C ARG A 303 8.24 -1.98 -8.32
N ALA A 304 7.76 -2.67 -9.36
CA ALA A 304 6.34 -2.75 -9.65
C ALA A 304 5.57 -3.50 -8.53
N VAL A 305 6.14 -4.58 -7.98
CA VAL A 305 5.59 -5.28 -6.81
C VAL A 305 5.56 -4.36 -5.59
N SER A 306 6.57 -3.53 -5.37
CA SER A 306 6.53 -2.51 -4.31
C SER A 306 5.34 -1.54 -4.47
N MET A 307 4.97 -1.19 -5.71
CA MET A 307 3.77 -0.36 -5.95
C MET A 307 2.48 -1.13 -5.62
N CYS A 308 2.43 -2.46 -5.87
CA CYS A 308 1.34 -3.30 -5.37
C CYS A 308 1.24 -3.23 -3.86
N THR A 309 2.36 -3.30 -3.13
CA THR A 309 2.39 -3.20 -1.66
C THR A 309 1.77 -1.88 -1.18
N VAL A 310 2.14 -0.75 -1.81
CA VAL A 310 1.53 0.55 -1.49
C VAL A 310 0.01 0.54 -1.75
N LEU A 311 -0.44 -0.01 -2.87
CA LEU A 311 -1.87 -0.12 -3.18
C LEU A 311 -2.61 -1.05 -2.21
N LEU A 312 -1.98 -2.14 -1.75
CA LEU A 312 -2.52 -3.04 -0.74
C LEU A 312 -2.72 -2.33 0.60
N CYS A 313 -1.77 -1.51 1.02
CA CYS A 313 -1.94 -0.66 2.21
C CYS A 313 -3.13 0.28 2.07
N PHE A 314 -3.32 0.87 0.88
CA PHE A 314 -4.50 1.70 0.61
C PHE A 314 -5.79 0.86 0.71
N CYS A 315 -5.80 -0.36 0.14
CA CYS A 315 -6.95 -1.27 0.20
C CYS A 315 -7.33 -1.65 1.64
N LYS A 316 -6.34 -1.97 2.48
CA LYS A 316 -6.53 -2.34 3.90
C LYS A 316 -7.22 -1.22 4.69
N ARG A 317 -6.89 0.04 4.38
CA ARG A 317 -7.35 1.20 5.16
C ARG A 317 -8.69 1.79 4.70
N GLU A 318 -9.07 1.57 3.45
CA GLU A 318 -10.16 2.30 2.77
C GLU A 318 -11.25 1.42 2.16
N GLY A 319 -11.16 0.11 2.40
CA GLY A 319 -11.91 -0.89 1.66
C GLY A 319 -11.32 -1.11 0.27
N GLY A 320 -10.99 -2.37 -0.04
CA GLY A 320 -10.34 -2.74 -1.29
C GLY A 320 -11.09 -2.28 -2.55
N GLU A 321 -12.43 -2.25 -2.51
CA GLU A 321 -13.28 -1.84 -3.65
C GLU A 321 -12.89 -0.47 -4.20
N ARG A 322 -12.83 0.55 -3.33
CA ARG A 322 -12.63 1.94 -3.75
C ARG A 322 -11.29 2.07 -4.46
N ILE A 323 -10.24 1.47 -3.90
CA ILE A 323 -8.88 1.55 -4.44
C ILE A 323 -8.79 0.76 -5.74
N VAL A 324 -9.29 -0.47 -5.79
CA VAL A 324 -9.31 -1.29 -7.01
C VAL A 324 -10.06 -0.57 -8.13
N ARG A 325 -11.27 -0.06 -7.86
CA ARG A 325 -12.06 0.69 -8.85
C ARG A 325 -11.34 1.91 -9.41
N LEU A 326 -10.61 2.63 -8.57
CA LEU A 326 -9.84 3.81 -8.99
C LEU A 326 -8.58 3.43 -9.77
N ALA A 327 -7.97 2.29 -9.44
CA ALA A 327 -6.76 1.79 -10.08
C ALA A 327 -7.03 1.12 -11.44
N LEU A 328 -8.16 0.40 -11.59
CA LEU A 328 -8.50 -0.36 -12.81
C LEU A 328 -8.30 0.44 -14.12
N PRO A 329 -8.89 1.66 -14.30
CA PRO A 329 -8.75 2.42 -15.54
C PRO A 329 -7.34 2.99 -15.81
N ASN A 330 -6.38 2.74 -14.92
CA ASN A 330 -5.01 3.25 -15.00
C ASN A 330 -4.01 2.11 -15.20
N GLY A 331 -4.47 0.97 -15.70
CA GLY A 331 -3.64 -0.16 -16.09
C GLY A 331 -3.27 -1.09 -14.94
N LEU A 332 -4.06 -1.15 -13.86
CA LEU A 332 -3.81 -2.11 -12.77
C LEU A 332 -3.68 -3.55 -13.27
N LEU A 333 -4.62 -4.00 -14.12
CA LEU A 333 -4.64 -5.38 -14.60
C LEU A 333 -3.48 -5.67 -15.55
N VAL A 334 -3.15 -4.74 -16.45
CA VAL A 334 -1.99 -4.87 -17.34
C VAL A 334 -0.70 -4.92 -16.50
N GLY A 335 -0.62 -4.09 -15.47
CA GLY A 335 0.51 -4.07 -14.56
C GLY A 335 0.72 -5.41 -13.83
N LEU A 336 -0.37 -5.96 -13.28
CA LEU A 336 -0.35 -7.26 -12.60
C LEU A 336 -0.06 -8.42 -13.56
N ARG A 337 -0.62 -8.41 -14.77
CA ARG A 337 -0.31 -9.40 -15.81
C ARG A 337 1.20 -9.44 -16.07
N ASN A 338 1.82 -8.28 -16.29
CA ASN A 338 3.25 -8.23 -16.54
C ASN A 338 4.05 -8.73 -15.33
N ILE A 339 3.65 -8.40 -14.10
CA ILE A 339 4.28 -8.94 -12.88
C ILE A 339 4.17 -10.49 -12.88
N VAL A 340 3.00 -11.05 -13.15
CA VAL A 340 2.79 -12.51 -13.23
C VAL A 340 3.71 -13.15 -14.27
N SER A 341 3.90 -12.49 -15.43
CA SER A 341 4.76 -12.98 -16.51
C SER A 341 6.26 -12.84 -16.23
N HIS A 342 6.69 -11.75 -15.58
CA HIS A 342 8.10 -11.44 -15.38
C HIS A 342 8.68 -12.04 -14.09
N LEU A 343 7.88 -12.22 -13.05
CA LEU A 343 8.36 -12.70 -11.75
C LEU A 343 9.08 -14.06 -11.82
N PRO A 344 8.61 -15.06 -12.62
CA PRO A 344 9.33 -16.31 -12.80
C PRO A 344 10.70 -16.18 -13.50
N LEU A 345 10.96 -15.06 -14.19
CA LEU A 345 12.22 -14.82 -14.90
C LEU A 345 13.31 -14.24 -13.98
N LEU A 346 12.96 -13.84 -12.75
CA LEU A 346 13.88 -13.22 -11.82
C LEU A 346 14.58 -14.27 -10.94
N PRO A 347 15.83 -14.03 -10.52
CA PRO A 347 16.54 -14.92 -9.60
C PRO A 347 15.75 -15.13 -8.29
N PRO A 348 15.60 -16.38 -7.78
CA PRO A 348 14.82 -16.65 -6.57
C PRO A 348 15.23 -15.81 -5.35
N SER A 349 16.53 -15.51 -5.20
CA SER A 349 17.07 -14.67 -4.13
C SER A 349 16.48 -13.26 -4.08
N LYS A 350 16.01 -12.73 -5.22
CA LYS A 350 15.43 -11.38 -5.34
C LYS A 350 13.91 -11.35 -5.21
N VAL A 351 13.24 -12.50 -5.21
CA VAL A 351 11.77 -12.62 -5.36
C VAL A 351 11.07 -12.89 -4.02
N ASN A 352 11.82 -13.01 -2.91
CA ASN A 352 11.27 -13.30 -1.59
C ASN A 352 10.05 -12.41 -1.26
N ASN A 353 8.93 -13.05 -0.90
CA ASN A 353 7.61 -12.46 -0.62
C ASN A 353 6.84 -11.83 -1.81
N CYS A 354 7.46 -11.60 -2.97
CA CYS A 354 6.79 -10.98 -4.12
C CYS A 354 5.56 -11.77 -4.64
N PRO A 355 5.61 -13.12 -4.75
CA PRO A 355 4.45 -13.91 -5.17
C PRO A 355 3.26 -13.74 -4.23
N LYS A 356 3.51 -13.69 -2.91
CA LYS A 356 2.49 -13.52 -1.87
C LYS A 356 1.80 -12.15 -1.96
N ILE A 357 2.56 -11.09 -2.27
CA ILE A 357 2.01 -9.75 -2.51
C ILE A 357 1.08 -9.77 -3.74
N GLY A 358 1.54 -10.36 -4.85
CA GLY A 358 0.73 -10.53 -6.06
C GLY A 358 -0.55 -11.33 -5.78
N GLU A 359 -0.44 -12.47 -5.09
CA GLU A 359 -1.57 -13.33 -4.73
C GLU A 359 -2.59 -12.60 -3.84
N THR A 360 -2.10 -11.87 -2.83
CA THR A 360 -2.96 -11.10 -1.93
C THR A 360 -3.75 -10.07 -2.72
N PHE A 361 -3.09 -9.39 -3.67
CA PHE A 361 -3.75 -8.37 -4.47
C PHE A 361 -4.75 -8.95 -5.47
N LEU A 362 -4.42 -10.09 -6.09
CA LEU A 362 -5.37 -10.80 -6.96
C LEU A 362 -6.58 -11.31 -6.18
N THR A 363 -6.39 -11.77 -4.95
CA THR A 363 -7.50 -12.15 -4.07
C THR A 363 -8.40 -10.93 -3.79
N ILE A 364 -7.83 -9.79 -3.41
CA ILE A 364 -8.59 -8.55 -3.18
C ILE A 364 -9.35 -8.11 -4.42
N ILE A 365 -8.73 -8.15 -5.60
CA ILE A 365 -9.39 -7.80 -6.86
C ILE A 365 -10.54 -8.79 -7.10
N THR A 366 -10.29 -10.09 -7.02
CA THR A 366 -11.30 -11.14 -7.25
C THR A 366 -12.47 -11.08 -6.25
N THR A 367 -12.24 -10.61 -5.02
CA THR A 367 -13.33 -10.33 -4.09
C THR A 367 -14.06 -9.03 -4.50
N ALA A 368 -13.32 -7.99 -4.87
CA ALA A 368 -13.88 -6.69 -5.25
C ALA A 368 -14.71 -6.73 -6.55
N ILE A 369 -14.43 -7.63 -7.51
CA ILE A 369 -15.23 -7.73 -8.76
C ILE A 369 -16.68 -8.18 -8.53
N ARG A 370 -17.00 -8.68 -7.32
CA ARG A 370 -18.39 -8.97 -6.90
C ARG A 370 -19.23 -7.70 -6.75
N LEU A 371 -18.58 -6.54 -6.65
CA LEU A 371 -19.23 -5.26 -6.55
C LEU A 371 -19.42 -4.67 -7.95
N ARG A 372 -20.67 -4.40 -8.28
CA ARG A 372 -21.13 -3.90 -9.59
C ARG A 372 -20.26 -2.77 -10.16
N ARG A 373 -19.84 -1.84 -9.29
CA ARG A 373 -19.04 -0.67 -9.68
C ARG A 373 -17.62 -1.04 -10.13
N VAL A 374 -17.03 -2.08 -9.54
CA VAL A 374 -15.73 -2.62 -9.94
C VAL A 374 -15.87 -3.42 -11.22
N THR A 375 -16.88 -4.30 -11.30
CA THR A 375 -17.18 -5.07 -12.52
C THR A 375 -17.35 -4.18 -13.74
N ARG A 376 -18.08 -3.07 -13.59
CA ARG A 376 -18.32 -2.12 -14.68
C ARG A 376 -17.03 -1.62 -15.31
N GLU A 377 -16.05 -1.25 -14.47
CA GLU A 377 -14.76 -0.78 -14.97
C GLU A 377 -13.95 -1.94 -15.56
N MET A 378 -13.99 -3.12 -14.92
CA MET A 378 -13.26 -4.31 -15.40
C MET A 378 -13.78 -4.85 -16.74
N VAL A 379 -15.08 -4.83 -16.99
CA VAL A 379 -15.68 -5.36 -18.23
C VAL A 379 -15.28 -4.55 -19.46
N ARG A 380 -14.83 -3.31 -19.28
CA ARG A 380 -14.29 -2.47 -20.38
C ARG A 380 -12.91 -2.92 -20.85
N GLU A 381 -12.20 -3.71 -20.04
CA GLU A 381 -10.85 -4.20 -20.31
C GLU A 381 -10.93 -5.56 -21.03
N THR A 382 -11.19 -5.60 -22.33
CA THR A 382 -11.46 -6.85 -23.07
C THR A 382 -10.25 -7.54 -23.67
N ASP A 383 -9.19 -6.81 -24.05
CA ASP A 383 -8.27 -7.34 -25.08
C ASP A 383 -6.80 -7.55 -24.64
N ILE A 384 -6.43 -7.25 -23.39
CA ILE A 384 -5.00 -7.16 -22.98
C ILE A 384 -4.55 -8.26 -21.99
N LEU A 385 -5.44 -9.13 -21.49
CA LEU A 385 -5.11 -9.92 -20.28
C LEU A 385 -4.62 -11.36 -20.51
N LEU A 386 -4.53 -11.83 -21.75
CA LEU A 386 -3.96 -13.14 -22.04
C LEU A 386 -2.47 -13.12 -21.74
N ALA A 387 -2.03 -13.96 -20.80
CA ALA A 387 -0.61 -14.18 -20.54
C ALA A 387 -0.05 -15.04 -21.69
N SER A 388 0.99 -14.57 -22.37
CA SER A 388 1.56 -15.24 -23.54
C SER A 388 2.56 -16.36 -23.22
N ALA A 389 2.81 -16.65 -21.94
CA ALA A 389 3.88 -17.54 -21.52
C ALA A 389 3.37 -18.88 -20.98
N LYS A 390 4.02 -19.99 -21.39
CA LYS A 390 3.89 -21.30 -20.73
C LYS A 390 4.37 -21.15 -19.30
N VAL A 391 3.43 -21.22 -18.37
CA VAL A 391 3.74 -21.01 -16.96
C VAL A 391 4.11 -22.35 -16.32
N SER A 392 5.24 -22.38 -15.60
CA SER A 392 5.59 -23.49 -14.71
C SER A 392 4.48 -23.73 -13.67
N GLU A 393 4.04 -24.98 -13.53
CA GLU A 393 2.97 -25.41 -12.62
C GLU A 393 3.27 -25.17 -11.13
N SER A 394 4.53 -24.96 -10.77
CA SER A 394 4.94 -24.77 -9.37
C SER A 394 4.68 -23.35 -8.83
N ASN A 395 4.35 -22.37 -9.69
CA ASN A 395 4.16 -20.99 -9.24
C ASN A 395 2.68 -20.67 -8.96
N ILE A 396 2.37 -20.34 -7.71
CA ILE A 396 1.02 -20.00 -7.24
C ILE A 396 0.43 -18.78 -7.95
N LEU A 397 1.24 -17.79 -8.31
CA LEU A 397 0.75 -16.49 -8.79
C LEU A 397 0.08 -16.62 -10.18
N PRO A 398 0.66 -17.31 -11.16
CA PRO A 398 0.00 -17.65 -12.42
C PRO A 398 -1.28 -18.47 -12.28
N MET A 399 -1.32 -19.46 -11.38
CA MET A 399 -2.54 -20.20 -11.08
C MET A 399 -3.63 -19.25 -10.57
N ARG A 400 -3.28 -18.33 -9.66
CA ARG A 400 -4.19 -17.29 -9.15
C ARG A 400 -4.65 -16.33 -10.25
N TRP A 401 -3.77 -15.98 -11.19
CA TRP A 401 -4.12 -15.18 -12.34
C TRP A 401 -5.15 -15.88 -13.23
N ALA A 402 -4.95 -17.16 -13.53
CA ALA A 402 -5.91 -17.96 -14.30
C ALA A 402 -7.29 -18.05 -13.59
N GLN A 403 -7.30 -18.30 -12.28
CA GLN A 403 -8.51 -18.28 -11.47
C GLN A 403 -9.23 -16.92 -11.55
N PHE A 404 -8.47 -15.81 -11.47
CA PHE A 404 -9.01 -14.47 -11.64
C PHE A 404 -9.62 -14.26 -13.04
N LEU A 405 -8.97 -14.73 -14.12
CA LEU A 405 -9.50 -14.60 -15.47
C LEU A 405 -10.81 -15.35 -15.67
N GLU A 406 -10.93 -16.57 -15.12
CA GLU A 406 -12.18 -17.32 -15.15
C GLU A 406 -13.30 -16.61 -14.34
N ALA A 407 -12.96 -16.07 -13.17
CA ALA A 407 -13.88 -15.24 -12.41
C ALA A 407 -14.32 -14.01 -13.22
N LYS A 408 -13.38 -13.29 -13.85
CA LYS A 408 -13.67 -12.14 -14.73
C LYS A 408 -14.61 -12.50 -15.87
N LYS A 409 -14.40 -13.63 -16.54
CA LYS A 409 -15.26 -14.12 -17.63
C LYS A 409 -16.70 -14.37 -17.17
N MET A 410 -16.85 -14.98 -15.99
CA MET A 410 -18.16 -15.20 -15.37
C MET A 410 -18.82 -13.87 -14.98
N HIS A 411 -18.10 -12.98 -14.30
CA HIS A 411 -18.62 -11.65 -13.93
C HIS A 411 -18.96 -10.77 -15.14
N THR A 412 -18.26 -10.96 -16.26
CA THR A 412 -18.57 -10.30 -17.55
C THR A 412 -19.90 -10.82 -18.12
N SER A 413 -20.15 -12.13 -18.02
CA SER A 413 -21.42 -12.73 -18.42
C SER A 413 -22.57 -12.24 -17.54
N ALA A 414 -22.36 -12.21 -16.22
CA ALA A 414 -23.31 -11.66 -15.26
C ALA A 414 -23.60 -10.18 -15.53
N TRP A 415 -22.57 -9.39 -15.88
CA TRP A 415 -22.73 -7.99 -16.24
C TRP A 415 -23.62 -7.80 -17.49
N LYS A 416 -23.45 -8.63 -18.51
CA LYS A 416 -24.29 -8.59 -19.73
C LYS A 416 -25.75 -8.92 -19.39
N ALA A 417 -25.99 -9.98 -18.60
CA ALA A 417 -27.32 -10.33 -18.12
C ALA A 417 -27.95 -9.22 -17.28
N PHE A 418 -27.16 -8.65 -16.36
CA PHE A 418 -27.54 -7.52 -15.51
C PHE A 418 -27.97 -6.32 -16.35
N ARG A 419 -27.19 -5.94 -17.38
CA ARG A 419 -27.54 -4.84 -18.28
C ARG A 419 -28.88 -5.07 -18.98
N LYS A 420 -29.15 -6.29 -19.44
CA LYS A 420 -30.42 -6.65 -20.08
C LYS A 420 -31.59 -6.51 -19.10
N ARG A 421 -31.45 -7.03 -17.88
CA ARG A 421 -32.48 -6.97 -16.84
C ARG A 421 -32.65 -5.57 -16.27
N LEU A 422 -31.59 -4.78 -16.18
CA LEU A 422 -31.66 -3.42 -15.67
C LEU A 422 -32.60 -2.55 -16.52
N ASN A 423 -32.63 -2.76 -17.84
CA ASN A 423 -33.55 -2.07 -18.73
C ASN A 423 -35.02 -2.43 -18.47
N THR A 424 -35.30 -3.62 -17.95
CA THR A 424 -36.68 -4.00 -17.57
C THR A 424 -37.08 -3.46 -16.20
N VAL A 425 -36.12 -3.29 -15.30
CA VAL A 425 -36.36 -2.82 -13.93
C VAL A 425 -36.37 -1.29 -13.82
N ARG A 426 -35.58 -0.58 -14.63
CA ARG A 426 -35.52 0.89 -14.69
C ARG A 426 -36.76 1.48 -15.37
N ARG A 427 -37.93 1.23 -14.80
CA ARG A 427 -39.21 1.83 -15.21
C ARG A 427 -39.56 2.97 -14.27
N CYS A 428 -40.29 3.96 -14.78
CA CYS A 428 -40.84 5.01 -13.95
C CYS A 428 -41.73 4.39 -12.86
N ARG A 429 -41.51 4.77 -11.59
CA ARG A 429 -42.31 4.23 -10.48
C ARG A 429 -43.69 4.90 -10.34
N HIS A 430 -43.91 6.02 -11.02
CA HIS A 430 -45.23 6.63 -11.08
C HIS A 430 -46.13 5.77 -11.98
N LEU A 431 -47.17 5.15 -11.39
CA LEU A 431 -48.02 4.16 -12.06
C LEU A 431 -48.77 4.70 -13.28
N GLU A 432 -49.09 6.00 -13.29
CA GLU A 432 -49.77 6.67 -14.39
C GLU A 432 -48.81 7.17 -15.49
N CYS A 433 -47.51 6.89 -15.36
CA CYS A 433 -46.53 7.28 -16.35
C CYS A 433 -46.61 6.40 -17.60
N THR A 434 -47.08 6.96 -18.71
CA THR A 434 -47.12 6.29 -20.02
C THR A 434 -45.81 6.41 -20.80
N GLU A 435 -44.90 7.30 -20.38
CA GLU A 435 -43.64 7.53 -21.08
C GLU A 435 -42.66 6.36 -20.92
N GLN A 436 -42.21 5.82 -22.05
CA GLN A 436 -41.03 4.96 -22.13
C GLN A 436 -39.77 5.82 -22.30
N ALA A 437 -39.53 6.76 -21.38
CA ALA A 437 -38.42 7.69 -21.52
C ALA A 437 -37.05 6.98 -21.42
N PRO A 438 -36.06 7.35 -22.26
CA PRO A 438 -34.76 6.68 -22.32
C PRO A 438 -33.84 6.99 -21.13
N SER A 439 -34.08 8.06 -20.37
CA SER A 439 -33.25 8.45 -19.22
C SER A 439 -34.05 8.60 -17.93
N VAL A 440 -34.14 7.52 -17.15
CA VAL A 440 -34.71 7.60 -15.81
C VAL A 440 -33.68 8.13 -14.80
N ARG A 441 -34.07 9.12 -14.00
CA ARG A 441 -33.32 9.61 -12.83
C ARG A 441 -33.62 8.70 -11.64
N SER A 442 -32.60 8.37 -10.86
CA SER A 442 -32.78 7.64 -9.60
C SER A 442 -33.07 8.61 -8.46
N CYS A 443 -33.92 8.21 -7.52
CA CYS A 443 -34.02 8.86 -6.22
C CYS A 443 -32.68 8.81 -5.47
N VAL A 444 -32.52 9.62 -4.41
CA VAL A 444 -31.32 9.61 -3.54
C VAL A 444 -31.08 8.24 -2.90
N CYS A 445 -32.13 7.49 -2.58
CA CYS A 445 -32.03 6.11 -2.07
C CYS A 445 -31.62 5.09 -3.14
N ARG A 446 -31.72 5.45 -4.43
CA ARG A 446 -31.43 4.57 -5.60
C ARG A 446 -32.29 3.31 -5.72
N GLU A 447 -33.42 3.28 -5.00
CA GLU A 447 -34.41 2.19 -5.04
C GLU A 447 -35.50 2.40 -6.10
N VAL A 448 -35.78 3.66 -6.44
CA VAL A 448 -36.83 4.03 -7.39
C VAL A 448 -36.31 4.95 -8.48
N TYR A 449 -36.92 4.82 -9.66
CA TYR A 449 -36.57 5.51 -10.89
C TYR A 449 -37.74 6.35 -11.41
N TYR A 450 -37.44 7.51 -12.00
CA TYR A 450 -38.43 8.43 -12.58
C TYR A 450 -37.97 8.91 -13.94
N CYS A 451 -38.86 8.93 -14.95
CA CYS A 451 -38.54 9.51 -16.26
C CYS A 451 -38.32 11.03 -16.19
N SER A 452 -39.04 11.72 -15.30
CA SER A 452 -39.05 13.18 -15.19
C SER A 452 -39.11 13.66 -13.73
N LYS A 453 -38.80 14.96 -13.51
CA LYS A 453 -38.97 15.59 -12.19
C LYS A 453 -40.45 15.61 -11.76
N ASP A 454 -41.39 15.63 -12.70
CA ASP A 454 -42.81 15.67 -12.39
C ASP A 454 -43.33 14.31 -11.91
N CYS A 455 -42.92 13.22 -12.56
CA CYS A 455 -43.19 11.88 -12.05
C CYS A 455 -42.58 11.66 -10.65
N GLN A 456 -41.38 12.19 -10.41
CA GLN A 456 -40.78 12.18 -9.09
C GLN A 456 -41.67 12.94 -8.10
N ARG A 457 -42.06 14.19 -8.38
CA ARG A 457 -42.93 15.00 -7.49
C ARG A 457 -44.26 14.32 -7.18
N LYS A 458 -44.91 13.72 -8.18
CA LYS A 458 -46.18 13.00 -8.02
C LYS A 458 -46.05 11.79 -7.08
N HIS A 459 -45.03 10.95 -7.30
CA HIS A 459 -44.80 9.77 -6.46
C HIS A 459 -44.10 10.10 -5.13
N TRP A 460 -43.47 11.28 -5.00
CA TRP A 460 -42.64 11.63 -3.85
C TRP A 460 -43.41 11.64 -2.54
N ARG A 461 -44.69 12.06 -2.54
CA ARG A 461 -45.51 12.06 -1.32
C ARG A 461 -45.62 10.67 -0.70
N GLN A 462 -45.80 9.65 -1.53
CA GLN A 462 -45.84 8.24 -1.11
C GLN A 462 -44.43 7.75 -0.74
N HIS A 463 -43.46 7.94 -1.64
CA HIS A 463 -42.12 7.39 -1.43
C HIS A 463 -41.38 7.99 -0.24
N ARG A 464 -41.58 9.27 0.07
CA ARG A 464 -40.86 9.97 1.14
C ARG A 464 -40.99 9.27 2.48
N MET A 465 -42.12 8.63 2.75
CA MET A 465 -42.38 7.90 4.00
C MET A 465 -41.56 6.61 4.12
N GLU A 466 -41.21 6.01 2.98
CA GLU A 466 -40.47 4.75 2.88
C GLU A 466 -39.03 4.97 2.40
N CYS A 467 -38.66 6.21 2.06
CA CYS A 467 -37.38 6.52 1.46
C CYS A 467 -36.30 6.43 2.55
N PRO A 468 -35.35 5.49 2.45
CA PRO A 468 -34.29 5.37 3.44
C PRO A 468 -33.26 6.53 3.37
N GLY A 469 -33.43 7.45 2.43
CA GLY A 469 -32.51 8.57 2.19
C GLY A 469 -31.14 8.10 1.69
N GLU A 470 -30.13 8.92 1.89
CA GLU A 470 -28.72 8.59 1.58
C GLU A 470 -28.04 7.77 2.69
N ARG A 471 -28.74 7.56 3.82
CA ARG A 471 -28.12 7.13 5.09
C ARG A 471 -27.83 5.65 5.22
N MET A 472 -28.20 4.82 4.24
CA MET A 472 -27.94 3.39 4.32
C MET A 472 -26.70 3.00 3.53
N ARG A 473 -25.75 2.36 4.22
CA ARG A 473 -24.63 1.62 3.62
C ARG A 473 -25.11 0.38 2.83
N GLU A 474 -26.41 0.25 2.61
CA GLU A 474 -27.05 -0.88 1.94
C GLU A 474 -26.75 -0.94 0.45
N LEU A 475 -26.77 -2.17 -0.08
CA LEU A 475 -26.70 -2.44 -1.51
C LEU A 475 -27.88 -1.74 -2.20
N THR A 476 -27.59 -0.95 -3.23
CA THR A 476 -28.65 -0.36 -4.07
C THR A 476 -29.41 -1.47 -4.80
N LEU A 477 -30.65 -1.19 -5.23
CA LEU A 477 -31.40 -2.09 -6.11
C LEU A 477 -30.56 -2.67 -7.26
N GLU A 478 -29.75 -1.82 -7.91
CA GLU A 478 -28.89 -2.27 -9.02
C GLU A 478 -27.78 -3.21 -8.55
N ASP A 479 -27.22 -2.98 -7.35
CA ASP A 479 -26.21 -3.85 -6.78
C ASP A 479 -26.83 -5.21 -6.41
N ARG A 480 -28.06 -5.22 -5.87
CA ARG A 480 -28.81 -6.45 -5.60
C ARG A 480 -29.05 -7.23 -6.88
N ILE A 481 -29.66 -6.63 -7.90
CA ILE A 481 -29.91 -7.28 -9.20
C ILE A 481 -28.60 -7.82 -9.80
N TYR A 482 -27.51 -7.05 -9.73
CA TYR A 482 -26.22 -7.52 -10.21
C TYR A 482 -25.74 -8.78 -9.47
N LEU A 483 -25.83 -8.80 -8.13
CA LEU A 483 -25.49 -9.97 -7.32
C LEU A 483 -26.41 -11.16 -7.60
N GLU A 484 -27.68 -10.94 -7.93
CA GLU A 484 -28.57 -12.01 -8.39
C GLU A 484 -28.03 -12.63 -9.69
N GLU A 485 -27.63 -11.82 -10.67
CA GLU A 485 -27.07 -12.32 -11.92
C GLU A 485 -25.73 -13.02 -11.72
N VAL A 486 -24.88 -12.53 -10.82
CA VAL A 486 -23.64 -13.22 -10.44
C VAL A 486 -23.95 -14.57 -9.80
N THR A 487 -24.93 -14.63 -8.92
CA THR A 487 -25.39 -15.86 -8.25
C THR A 487 -25.94 -16.87 -9.26
N ARG A 488 -26.77 -16.43 -10.20
CA ARG A 488 -27.27 -17.28 -11.30
C ARG A 488 -26.11 -17.79 -12.16
N CYS A 489 -25.18 -16.93 -12.56
CA CYS A 489 -24.01 -17.36 -13.35
C CYS A 489 -23.15 -18.39 -12.62
N HIS A 490 -22.94 -18.23 -11.31
CA HIS A 490 -22.22 -19.22 -10.50
C HIS A 490 -22.96 -20.55 -10.42
N ALA A 491 -24.28 -20.54 -10.20
CA ALA A 491 -25.08 -21.75 -10.18
C ALA A 491 -25.02 -22.48 -11.53
N SER A 492 -25.17 -21.75 -12.65
CA SER A 492 -25.06 -22.32 -14.00
C SER A 492 -23.68 -22.92 -14.28
N ASN A 493 -22.60 -22.25 -13.89
CA ASN A 493 -21.24 -22.74 -14.11
C ASN A 493 -20.87 -23.95 -13.23
N ASN A 494 -21.54 -24.14 -12.09
CA ASN A 494 -21.29 -25.23 -11.15
C ASN A 494 -22.39 -26.30 -11.19
N TYR A 495 -23.20 -26.32 -12.25
CA TYR A 495 -24.39 -27.16 -12.36
C TYR A 495 -24.13 -28.64 -12.05
N THR A 496 -23.12 -29.26 -12.67
CA THR A 496 -22.83 -30.69 -12.47
C THR A 496 -22.58 -31.03 -11.00
N HIS A 497 -21.78 -30.21 -10.32
CA HIS A 497 -21.49 -30.40 -8.89
C HIS A 497 -22.72 -30.13 -8.02
N LEU A 498 -23.57 -29.16 -8.39
CA LEU A 498 -24.84 -28.90 -7.71
C LEU A 498 -25.82 -30.06 -7.86
N THR A 499 -25.98 -30.61 -9.06
CA THR A 499 -26.83 -31.76 -9.32
C THR A 499 -26.35 -33.00 -8.55
N GLN A 500 -25.04 -33.22 -8.48
CA GLN A 500 -24.47 -34.29 -7.64
C GLN A 500 -24.77 -34.09 -6.15
N LYS A 501 -24.68 -32.85 -5.63
CA LYS A 501 -25.04 -32.55 -4.25
C LYS A 501 -26.53 -32.75 -3.99
N ILE A 502 -27.40 -32.28 -4.90
CA ILE A 502 -28.85 -32.41 -4.77
C ILE A 502 -29.29 -33.88 -4.89
N GLY A 503 -28.64 -34.64 -5.77
CA GLY A 503 -28.92 -36.06 -6.01
C GLY A 503 -28.54 -37.00 -4.87
N ARG A 504 -27.96 -36.50 -3.77
CA ARG A 504 -27.66 -37.33 -2.58
C ARG A 504 -28.95 -37.94 -2.03
N PRO A 505 -28.98 -39.24 -1.66
CA PRO A 505 -30.20 -39.91 -1.21
C PRO A 505 -30.91 -39.21 -0.05
N GLU A 506 -30.14 -38.65 0.88
CA GLU A 506 -30.62 -37.89 2.03
C GLU A 506 -31.41 -36.61 1.66
N ILE A 507 -30.99 -35.93 0.58
CA ILE A 507 -31.64 -34.73 0.06
C ILE A 507 -32.84 -35.15 -0.81
N MET A 508 -32.68 -36.15 -1.68
CA MET A 508 -33.75 -36.69 -2.50
C MET A 508 -34.92 -37.25 -1.68
N ALA A 509 -34.65 -37.87 -0.53
CA ALA A 509 -35.68 -38.34 0.39
C ALA A 509 -36.50 -37.19 0.97
N LYS A 510 -35.88 -36.03 1.21
CA LYS A 510 -36.58 -34.81 1.65
C LYS A 510 -37.35 -34.14 0.51
N ILE A 511 -36.83 -34.16 -0.72
CA ILE A 511 -37.55 -33.71 -1.93
C ILE A 511 -38.85 -34.51 -2.08
N LYS A 512 -38.77 -35.85 -1.96
CA LYS A 512 -39.93 -36.75 -2.05
C LYS A 512 -40.98 -36.49 -0.95
N LYS A 513 -40.59 -35.89 0.17
CA LYS A 513 -41.49 -35.49 1.27
C LYS A 513 -42.07 -34.08 1.08
N GLY A 514 -41.84 -33.43 -0.07
CA GLY A 514 -42.35 -32.08 -0.34
C GLY A 514 -41.61 -30.98 0.43
N CYS A 515 -40.39 -31.22 0.94
CA CYS A 515 -39.61 -30.17 1.57
C CYS A 515 -39.08 -29.18 0.51
N ASP A 516 -39.08 -27.90 0.84
CA ASP A 516 -38.42 -26.88 0.03
C ASP A 516 -36.91 -26.87 0.26
N PHE A 517 -36.14 -26.30 -0.68
CA PHE A 517 -34.68 -26.23 -0.57
C PHE A 517 -34.17 -24.81 -0.68
N LYS A 518 -33.27 -24.45 0.24
CA LYS A 518 -32.45 -23.23 0.15
C LYS A 518 -31.05 -23.62 -0.30
N MET A 519 -30.65 -23.16 -1.47
CA MET A 519 -29.27 -23.21 -1.91
C MET A 519 -28.58 -21.90 -1.57
N HIS A 520 -27.71 -21.96 -0.58
CA HIS A 520 -26.89 -20.85 -0.15
C HIS A 520 -25.64 -20.78 -1.03
N VAL A 521 -25.51 -19.69 -1.78
CA VAL A 521 -24.32 -19.32 -2.54
C VAL A 521 -23.51 -18.38 -1.65
N LEU A 522 -22.52 -18.93 -0.97
CA LEU A 522 -21.70 -18.21 -0.01
C LEU A 522 -20.49 -17.61 -0.72
N TYR A 523 -20.42 -16.28 -0.73
CA TYR A 523 -19.25 -15.52 -1.14
C TYR A 523 -18.34 -15.33 0.08
N ASP A 524 -17.35 -16.19 0.21
CA ASP A 524 -16.36 -16.12 1.29
C ASP A 524 -15.47 -14.89 1.10
N GLU A 525 -15.22 -14.12 2.16
CA GLU A 525 -14.37 -12.92 2.12
C GLU A 525 -12.90 -13.24 1.81
N GLY A 526 -12.43 -14.38 2.33
CA GLY A 526 -11.04 -14.79 2.25
C GLY A 526 -10.74 -15.64 1.03
N THR A 527 -11.75 -16.05 0.26
CA THR A 527 -11.52 -16.92 -0.90
C THR A 527 -12.25 -16.41 -2.14
N PRO A 528 -11.60 -16.52 -3.32
CA PRO A 528 -12.28 -16.27 -4.59
C PRO A 528 -13.39 -17.30 -4.86
N ASN A 529 -13.37 -18.41 -4.12
CA ASN A 529 -14.27 -19.54 -4.31
C ASN A 529 -15.66 -19.26 -3.77
N VAL A 530 -16.66 -19.77 -4.50
CA VAL A 530 -18.06 -19.77 -4.08
C VAL A 530 -18.36 -21.12 -3.46
N LYS A 531 -18.85 -21.12 -2.21
CA LYS A 531 -19.27 -22.33 -1.52
C LYS A 531 -20.79 -22.49 -1.67
N PHE A 532 -21.23 -23.70 -1.97
CA PHE A 532 -22.65 -24.05 -2.03
C PHE A 532 -23.04 -24.89 -0.83
N LYS A 533 -24.01 -24.40 -0.06
CA LYS A 533 -24.66 -25.14 1.05
C LYS A 533 -26.13 -25.33 0.73
N VAL A 534 -26.60 -26.58 0.78
CA VAL A 534 -28.00 -26.92 0.53
C VAL A 534 -28.66 -27.22 1.87
N ASN A 535 -29.70 -26.47 2.20
CA ASN A 535 -30.51 -26.66 3.40
C ASN A 535 -31.93 -27.01 3.02
N THR A 536 -32.58 -27.85 3.82
CA THR A 536 -34.00 -28.18 3.66
C THR A 536 -34.83 -27.29 4.55
N VAL A 537 -35.92 -26.76 4.03
CA VAL A 537 -36.89 -25.95 4.77
C VAL A 537 -38.16 -26.78 4.88
N ASN A 538 -38.64 -26.99 6.10
CA ASN A 538 -39.95 -27.60 6.29
C ASN A 538 -40.98 -26.69 5.59
N GLY A 539 -41.71 -27.25 4.63
CA GLY A 539 -42.72 -26.49 3.89
C GLY A 539 -43.69 -25.86 4.88
N GLY A 540 -43.86 -24.54 4.80
CA GLY A 540 -44.95 -23.88 5.52
C GLY A 540 -46.25 -24.48 5.00
N ALA A 541 -47.17 -24.85 5.90
CA ALA A 541 -48.38 -25.63 5.62
C ALA A 541 -49.42 -24.95 4.70
N GLY A 542 -49.04 -23.98 3.86
CA GLY A 542 -49.96 -23.12 3.11
C GLY A 542 -49.60 -22.85 1.65
N GLY A 543 -48.68 -23.60 1.02
CA GLY A 543 -48.39 -23.49 -0.42
C GLY A 543 -48.92 -24.69 -1.21
N ASP A 544 -49.42 -24.46 -2.42
CA ASP A 544 -49.91 -25.47 -3.39
C ASP A 544 -49.26 -26.84 -3.20
N ALA A 545 -50.06 -27.80 -2.71
CA ALA A 545 -49.63 -29.15 -2.39
C ALA A 545 -49.15 -29.87 -3.66
N GLY A 546 -47.86 -29.79 -3.97
CA GLY A 546 -47.25 -30.54 -5.07
C GLY A 546 -46.01 -29.93 -5.71
N ARG A 547 -45.68 -28.66 -5.47
CA ARG A 547 -44.47 -28.03 -6.07
C ARG A 547 -43.36 -27.82 -5.05
N VAL A 548 -42.24 -28.51 -5.26
CA VAL A 548 -40.99 -28.25 -4.53
C VAL A 548 -40.32 -27.01 -5.10
N MET A 549 -40.04 -26.03 -4.23
CA MET A 549 -39.41 -24.78 -4.63
C MET A 549 -37.91 -24.77 -4.30
N LEU A 550 -37.12 -24.20 -5.21
CA LEU A 550 -35.70 -23.90 -4.97
C LEU A 550 -35.53 -22.40 -4.69
N TYR A 551 -35.08 -22.08 -3.49
CA TYR A 551 -34.67 -20.74 -3.09
C TYR A 551 -33.18 -20.61 -3.25
N LEU A 552 -32.74 -19.72 -4.14
CA LEU A 552 -31.33 -19.35 -4.22
C LEU A 552 -31.08 -18.21 -3.23
N VAL A 553 -30.15 -18.42 -2.31
CA VAL A 553 -29.80 -17.44 -1.28
C VAL A 553 -28.34 -17.04 -1.44
N GLY A 554 -28.08 -15.84 -1.93
CA GLY A 554 -26.72 -15.28 -1.98
C GLY A 554 -26.32 -14.73 -0.62
N HIS A 555 -25.23 -15.23 -0.04
CA HIS A 555 -24.63 -14.65 1.17
C HIS A 555 -23.38 -13.91 0.76
N LEU A 556 -23.47 -12.59 0.74
CA LEU A 556 -22.32 -11.72 0.48
C LEU A 556 -21.85 -11.15 1.81
N LYS A 557 -20.69 -11.60 2.26
CA LYS A 557 -19.97 -10.93 3.32
C LYS A 557 -18.84 -10.11 2.68
N TYR A 558 -18.78 -8.81 3.00
CA TYR A 558 -17.74 -7.91 2.52
C TYR A 558 -17.35 -6.88 3.58
N GLY A 559 -16.18 -7.08 4.20
CA GLY A 559 -15.73 -6.32 5.36
C GLY A 559 -16.60 -6.63 6.58
N GLU A 560 -17.21 -5.61 7.15
CA GLU A 560 -18.12 -5.76 8.29
C GLU A 560 -19.58 -5.97 7.85
N VAL A 561 -19.84 -5.99 6.54
CA VAL A 561 -21.20 -5.98 6.02
C VAL A 561 -21.59 -7.35 5.52
N GLU A 562 -22.67 -7.90 6.08
CA GLU A 562 -23.24 -9.17 5.69
C GLU A 562 -24.61 -8.96 5.03
N TYR A 563 -24.77 -9.51 3.82
CA TYR A 563 -26.02 -9.45 3.07
C TYR A 563 -26.50 -10.84 2.72
N THR A 564 -27.78 -11.09 3.02
CA THR A 564 -28.51 -12.27 2.56
C THR A 564 -29.51 -11.84 1.49
N LEU A 565 -29.26 -12.24 0.25
CA LEU A 565 -30.14 -12.01 -0.89
C LEU A 565 -30.95 -13.27 -1.16
N LYS A 566 -32.26 -13.24 -0.87
CA LYS A 566 -33.17 -14.32 -1.26
C LYS A 566 -33.70 -14.01 -2.66
N LEU A 567 -33.39 -14.87 -3.62
CA LEU A 567 -34.00 -14.81 -4.95
C LEU A 567 -35.43 -15.36 -4.89
N ASP A 568 -36.26 -14.89 -5.82
CA ASP A 568 -37.60 -15.45 -6.01
C ASP A 568 -37.48 -16.96 -6.24
N PRO A 569 -38.32 -17.76 -5.56
CA PRO A 569 -38.26 -19.20 -5.69
C PRO A 569 -38.62 -19.63 -7.11
N GLU A 570 -37.79 -20.49 -7.69
CA GLU A 570 -38.09 -21.14 -8.97
C GLU A 570 -38.59 -22.56 -8.71
N PRO A 571 -39.62 -23.05 -9.43
CA PRO A 571 -40.01 -24.45 -9.36
C PRO A 571 -38.80 -25.34 -9.67
N LEU A 572 -38.53 -26.35 -8.85
CA LEU A 572 -37.37 -27.23 -9.05
C LEU A 572 -37.41 -27.92 -10.44
N GLU A 573 -38.62 -28.28 -10.88
CA GLU A 573 -38.94 -28.82 -12.21
C GLU A 573 -38.69 -27.81 -13.34
N GLY A 574 -38.70 -26.51 -13.05
CA GLY A 574 -38.38 -25.43 -13.98
C GLY A 574 -36.88 -25.09 -13.97
N PHE A 575 -36.22 -25.21 -12.82
CA PHE A 575 -34.80 -24.91 -12.66
C PHE A 575 -33.92 -25.89 -13.46
N VAL A 576 -34.22 -27.19 -13.42
CA VAL A 576 -33.46 -28.22 -14.17
C VAL A 576 -33.54 -27.99 -15.70
N PRO A 577 -34.72 -27.73 -16.31
CA PRO A 577 -34.83 -27.46 -17.76
C PRO A 577 -34.56 -26.00 -18.17
N ALA A 578 -34.78 -24.98 -17.32
CA ALA A 578 -34.45 -23.59 -17.65
C ALA A 578 -32.92 -23.36 -17.70
N VAL A 579 -32.18 -24.07 -16.85
CA VAL A 579 -30.71 -24.14 -16.92
C VAL A 579 -30.27 -24.98 -18.13
N ALA A 580 -30.97 -26.07 -18.46
CA ALA A 580 -30.73 -26.84 -19.69
C ALA A 580 -30.96 -26.02 -20.98
N ARG A 581 -31.94 -25.12 -21.01
CA ARG A 581 -32.20 -24.20 -22.14
C ARG A 581 -31.06 -23.20 -22.38
N GLN A 582 -30.31 -22.80 -21.35
CA GLN A 582 -29.10 -21.97 -21.53
C GLN A 582 -27.90 -22.75 -22.11
N LEU A 583 -27.84 -24.07 -21.89
CA LEU A 583 -26.86 -24.98 -22.49
C LEU A 583 -27.18 -25.29 -23.95
N ILE A 584 -28.45 -25.51 -24.30
CA ILE A 584 -28.91 -25.74 -25.68
C ILE A 584 -28.58 -24.54 -26.59
N HIS A 585 -28.58 -23.31 -26.05
CA HIS A 585 -28.22 -22.12 -26.82
C HIS A 585 -26.71 -21.93 -27.02
N ARG A 586 -25.86 -22.58 -26.22
CA ARG A 586 -24.37 -22.52 -26.31
C ARG A 586 -23.76 -23.72 -27.04
N LEU A 587 -24.53 -24.80 -27.24
CA LEU A 587 -24.11 -26.02 -27.93
C LEU A 587 -24.61 -26.11 -29.37
N ARG A 588 -25.35 -25.12 -29.89
CA ARG A 588 -25.57 -25.02 -31.35
C ARG A 588 -24.28 -24.49 -31.99
N PRO A 589 -23.64 -25.24 -32.91
CA PRO A 589 -22.64 -24.68 -33.79
C PRO A 589 -23.28 -23.47 -34.48
N ARG A 590 -22.52 -22.37 -34.65
CA ARG A 590 -22.90 -21.38 -35.65
C ARG A 590 -22.84 -22.11 -36.99
N ALA A 591 -24.01 -22.41 -37.55
CA ALA A 591 -24.14 -22.76 -38.95
C ALA A 591 -23.71 -21.56 -39.81
#